data_AF-A0A1M6R5B9-F1
#
_entry.id   AF-A0A1M6R5B9-F1
#
_cell.length_a   1.000
_cell.length_b   1.000
_cell.length_c   1.000
_cell.angle_alpha   90.00
_cell.angle_beta   90.00
_cell.angle_gamma   90.00
#
_symmetry.space_group_name_H-M   'P 1'
#
loop_
_entity.id
_entity.type
_entity.pdbx_description
1 polymer ?
#
loop_
_entity_poly.entity_id
_entity_poly.type
_entity_poly.pdbx_seq_one_letter_code
_entity_poly.pdbx_strand_id
1 'polypeptide(L)'
;MLMKFLFPLLLFAAISFAKPLVVYTGVYSVSEDKSLGNIKMFAPMFFEIFSKWQASNALPFDLVLETDAEETKHLAADPISMAILVTRDDLQIEHFKRLGVTKTTQNLGFSVLFYQTRKTENGTVNTILAALPLNSYMSNEKPLSISEREPDRALMTKKIANELIRNRFAKRVRKLGIDEIEIATECSEGECRVKDFKKKGLEIGQSVTLNTEQGDFEAYIVDAKGTLEFDEGGAVELISSAGGAKGKASNLKGYSEETWQVVNVEITSKKAAQLFRNEPTQAQIAQWYSDFLSETGKAVLPPISGLKWTQNSMGYTEMILASADGDMEKFVMTPARYRVTLGFSGVANGVVKKNTIEEIWAYKIWLTHKTNHQKAKEEEFTTSKKVTVQSQEHREIDVFRDLLHVSVKKLATKGE
;
A
#
# COMPACT_ATOMS: atom_id res chain seq x y z
N MET A 1 3.02 24.48 -33.04
CA MET A 1 4.00 23.71 -32.24
C MET A 1 4.38 24.41 -30.93
N LEU A 2 4.38 25.75 -30.85
CA LEU A 2 4.61 26.51 -29.60
C LEU A 2 3.53 26.37 -28.51
N MET A 3 2.29 26.06 -28.86
CA MET A 3 1.16 26.01 -27.89
C MET A 3 1.18 24.78 -26.96
N LYS A 4 1.92 23.71 -27.29
CA LYS A 4 2.03 22.52 -26.42
C LYS A 4 3.01 22.71 -25.27
N PHE A 5 3.99 23.61 -25.40
CA PHE A 5 4.97 23.89 -24.33
C PHE A 5 4.48 24.94 -23.32
N LEU A 6 3.54 25.81 -23.71
CA LEU A 6 3.03 26.87 -22.84
C LEU A 6 1.93 26.39 -21.88
N PHE A 7 1.21 25.32 -22.22
CA PHE A 7 0.12 24.80 -21.41
C PHE A 7 0.58 24.21 -20.06
N PRO A 8 1.62 23.34 -19.99
CA PRO A 8 2.13 22.86 -18.71
C PRO A 8 2.72 24.00 -17.86
N LEU A 9 3.39 24.99 -18.47
CA LEU A 9 3.93 26.16 -17.76
C LEU A 9 2.84 27.08 -17.16
N LEU A 10 1.71 27.27 -17.85
CA LEU A 10 0.57 28.03 -17.34
C LEU A 10 -0.19 27.28 -16.24
N LEU A 11 -0.23 25.94 -16.31
CA LEU A 11 -0.77 25.11 -15.24
C LEU A 11 0.08 25.23 -13.97
N PHE A 12 1.42 25.25 -14.09
CA PHE A 12 2.33 25.49 -12.97
C PHE A 12 2.20 26.89 -12.35
N ALA A 13 1.96 27.92 -13.16
CA ALA A 13 1.76 29.28 -12.64
C ALA A 13 0.46 29.45 -11.82
N ALA A 14 -0.50 28.52 -11.97
CA ALA A 14 -1.74 28.50 -11.20
C ALA A 14 -1.67 27.58 -9.96
N ILE A 15 -0.61 26.77 -9.82
CA ILE A 15 -0.37 25.97 -8.61
C ILE A 15 0.19 26.93 -7.56
N SER A 16 -0.52 27.03 -6.45
CA SER A 16 -0.03 27.79 -5.30
C SER A 16 1.16 27.03 -4.71
N PHE A 17 2.36 27.62 -4.74
CA PHE A 17 3.54 27.10 -4.03
C PHE A 17 3.37 27.04 -2.48
N ALA A 18 2.15 27.19 -1.96
CA ALA A 18 1.84 27.07 -0.54
C ALA A 18 1.78 25.62 -0.05
N LYS A 19 1.65 24.64 -0.96
CA LYS A 19 1.59 23.22 -0.61
C LYS A 19 2.58 22.39 -1.43
N PRO A 20 3.05 21.25 -0.89
CA PRO A 20 3.88 20.29 -1.61
C PRO A 20 3.15 19.77 -2.86
N LEU A 21 3.89 19.55 -3.95
CA LEU A 21 3.37 18.99 -5.18
C LEU A 21 3.46 17.46 -5.16
N VAL A 22 2.36 16.79 -5.53
CA VAL A 22 2.29 15.35 -5.74
C VAL A 22 1.77 15.07 -7.15
N VAL A 23 2.35 14.09 -7.81
CA VAL A 23 1.99 13.71 -9.18
C VAL A 23 1.34 12.33 -9.19
N TYR A 24 0.10 12.21 -9.65
CA TYR A 24 -0.55 10.91 -9.81
C TYR A 24 -0.06 10.23 -11.08
N THR A 25 0.36 8.97 -10.96
CA THR A 25 1.03 8.25 -12.06
C THR A 25 0.23 7.07 -12.58
N GLY A 26 -0.77 6.59 -11.83
CA GLY A 26 -1.71 5.59 -12.33
C GLY A 26 -2.00 4.46 -11.36
N VAL A 27 -2.53 3.38 -11.94
CA VAL A 27 -2.87 2.15 -11.24
C VAL A 27 -2.05 0.99 -11.80
N TYR A 28 -1.52 0.19 -10.88
CA TYR A 28 -0.58 -0.87 -11.12
C TYR A 28 -1.08 -2.19 -10.50
N SER A 29 -0.65 -3.31 -11.07
CA SER A 29 -0.82 -4.64 -10.46
C SER A 29 0.39 -5.53 -10.71
N VAL A 30 0.46 -6.64 -9.99
CA VAL A 30 1.43 -7.70 -10.23
C VAL A 30 1.16 -8.28 -11.62
N SER A 31 2.21 -8.46 -12.44
CA SER A 31 2.09 -8.95 -13.81
C SER A 31 1.64 -10.41 -13.86
N GLU A 32 0.34 -10.64 -14.00
CA GLU A 32 -0.27 -11.89 -14.44
C GLU A 32 -1.35 -11.57 -15.46
N ASP A 33 -1.49 -12.35 -16.53
CA ASP A 33 -2.44 -12.05 -17.63
C ASP A 33 -3.90 -11.83 -17.16
N LYS A 34 -4.30 -12.45 -16.03
CA LYS A 34 -5.63 -12.27 -15.42
C LYS A 34 -5.77 -10.98 -14.61
N SER A 35 -4.68 -10.43 -14.05
CA SER A 35 -4.74 -9.20 -13.27
C SER A 35 -4.91 -7.99 -14.19
N LEU A 36 -4.20 -7.95 -15.33
CA LEU A 36 -4.24 -6.88 -16.33
C LEU A 36 -5.65 -6.52 -16.81
N GLY A 37 -6.49 -7.51 -17.11
CA GLY A 37 -7.89 -7.27 -17.51
C GLY A 37 -8.71 -6.56 -16.42
N ASN A 38 -8.50 -6.93 -15.15
CA ASN A 38 -9.20 -6.31 -14.02
C ASN A 38 -8.69 -4.88 -13.77
N ILE A 39 -7.38 -4.61 -13.91
CA ILE A 39 -6.84 -3.25 -13.76
C ILE A 39 -7.34 -2.32 -14.86
N LYS A 40 -7.45 -2.79 -16.11
CA LYS A 40 -8.02 -2.02 -17.22
C LYS A 40 -9.45 -1.57 -16.95
N MET A 41 -10.24 -2.38 -16.24
CA MET A 41 -11.58 -2.00 -15.78
C MET A 41 -11.53 -1.08 -14.55
N PHE A 42 -10.65 -1.35 -13.60
CA PHE A 42 -10.59 -0.64 -12.32
C PHE A 42 -9.98 0.76 -12.43
N ALA A 43 -8.93 0.94 -13.23
CA ALA A 43 -8.17 2.19 -13.30
C ALA A 43 -9.02 3.40 -13.74
N PRO A 44 -9.82 3.33 -14.83
CA PRO A 44 -10.69 4.44 -15.23
C PRO A 44 -11.73 4.77 -14.15
N MET A 45 -12.28 3.73 -13.50
CA MET A 45 -13.28 3.88 -12.44
C MET A 45 -12.68 4.52 -11.19
N PHE A 46 -11.49 4.09 -10.77
CA PHE A 46 -10.78 4.69 -9.65
C PHE A 46 -10.51 6.17 -9.91
N PHE A 47 -9.96 6.49 -11.10
CA PHE A 47 -9.69 7.86 -11.50
C PHE A 47 -10.94 8.75 -11.50
N GLU A 48 -12.07 8.25 -12.04
CA GLU A 48 -13.35 8.96 -12.02
C GLU A 48 -13.82 9.28 -10.59
N ILE A 49 -13.74 8.32 -9.67
CA ILE A 49 -14.17 8.51 -8.28
C ILE A 49 -13.21 9.46 -7.56
N PHE A 50 -11.91 9.26 -7.76
CA PHE A 50 -10.85 9.99 -7.08
C PHE A 50 -10.84 11.46 -7.49
N SER A 51 -10.88 11.77 -8.80
CA SER A 51 -10.94 13.14 -9.32
C SER A 51 -12.16 13.92 -8.79
N LYS A 52 -13.35 13.29 -8.80
CA LYS A 52 -14.57 13.89 -8.22
C LYS A 52 -14.43 14.16 -6.72
N TRP A 53 -13.83 13.23 -5.98
CA TRP A 53 -13.61 13.39 -4.55
C TRP A 53 -12.62 14.53 -4.26
N GLN A 54 -11.49 14.60 -4.99
CA GLN A 54 -10.49 15.67 -4.85
C GLN A 54 -11.10 17.05 -5.13
N ALA A 55 -11.90 17.20 -6.18
CA ALA A 55 -12.54 18.48 -6.50
C ALA A 55 -13.41 19.05 -5.37
N SER A 56 -13.87 18.18 -4.46
CA SER A 56 -14.70 18.55 -3.30
C SER A 56 -13.96 18.50 -1.96
N ASN A 57 -12.68 18.14 -1.93
CA ASN A 57 -11.92 17.93 -0.69
C ASN A 57 -10.52 18.53 -0.77
N ALA A 58 -10.14 19.27 0.27
CA ALA A 58 -8.77 19.74 0.41
C ALA A 58 -7.82 18.59 0.77
N LEU A 59 -6.75 18.46 0.01
CA LEU A 59 -5.59 17.62 0.30
C LEU A 59 -4.51 18.45 1.03
N PRO A 60 -3.62 17.80 1.81
CA PRO A 60 -2.46 18.48 2.42
C PRO A 60 -1.38 18.83 1.39
N PHE A 61 -1.51 18.39 0.15
CA PHE A 61 -0.64 18.64 -0.98
C PHE A 61 -1.47 19.00 -2.22
N ASP A 62 -0.84 19.63 -3.19
CA ASP A 62 -1.42 19.87 -4.51
C ASP A 62 -1.17 18.64 -5.38
N LEU A 63 -2.23 18.11 -5.98
CA LEU A 63 -2.16 16.85 -6.74
C LEU A 63 -2.45 17.08 -8.21
N VAL A 64 -1.47 16.74 -9.05
CA VAL A 64 -1.57 16.77 -10.52
C VAL A 64 -2.10 15.41 -11.01
N LEU A 65 -3.20 15.44 -11.75
CA LEU A 65 -3.88 14.27 -12.31
C LEU A 65 -3.72 14.14 -13.83
N GLU A 66 -3.00 15.04 -14.48
CA GLU A 66 -2.98 15.16 -15.94
C GLU A 66 -2.12 14.08 -16.62
N THR A 67 -2.38 13.80 -17.90
CA THR A 67 -1.70 12.75 -18.67
C THR A 67 -0.19 12.98 -18.86
N ASP A 68 0.25 14.24 -18.84
CA ASP A 68 1.68 14.60 -18.94
C ASP A 68 2.33 14.70 -17.54
N ALA A 69 1.67 14.17 -16.50
CA ALA A 69 2.12 14.09 -15.12
C ALA A 69 3.59 13.66 -14.99
N GLU A 70 3.97 12.59 -15.70
CA GLU A 70 5.36 12.09 -15.70
C GLU A 70 6.35 13.11 -16.26
N GLU A 71 6.02 13.80 -17.35
CA GLU A 71 6.87 14.86 -17.91
C GLU A 71 6.96 16.06 -16.97
N THR A 72 5.87 16.37 -16.26
CA THR A 72 5.83 17.46 -15.29
C THR A 72 6.61 17.18 -14.00
N LYS A 73 6.99 15.92 -13.71
CA LYS A 73 7.82 15.62 -12.54
C LYS A 73 9.17 16.33 -12.58
N HIS A 74 9.73 16.49 -13.77
CA HIS A 74 11.04 17.13 -13.94
C HIS A 74 10.98 18.66 -13.82
N LEU A 75 9.79 19.26 -13.75
CA LEU A 75 9.61 20.71 -13.63
C LEU A 75 9.59 21.20 -12.17
N ALA A 76 9.45 20.29 -11.21
CA ALA A 76 9.63 20.57 -9.79
C ALA A 76 10.95 19.95 -9.33
N ALA A 77 11.62 20.57 -8.36
CA ALA A 77 12.92 20.12 -7.88
C ALA A 77 12.90 18.66 -7.38
N ASP A 78 11.80 18.20 -6.76
CA ASP A 78 11.69 16.82 -6.29
C ASP A 78 10.23 16.40 -5.96
N PRO A 79 9.35 16.17 -6.96
CA PRO A 79 7.96 15.86 -6.70
C PRO A 79 7.77 14.40 -6.26
N ILE A 80 7.00 14.22 -5.19
CA ILE A 80 6.53 12.89 -4.78
C ILE A 80 5.50 12.40 -5.79
N SER A 81 5.66 11.16 -6.24
CA SER A 81 4.71 10.47 -7.11
C SER A 81 3.71 9.65 -6.29
N MET A 82 2.47 9.55 -6.76
CA MET A 82 1.40 8.76 -6.16
C MET A 82 0.86 7.74 -7.15
N ALA A 83 0.96 6.46 -6.79
CA ALA A 83 0.42 5.33 -7.57
C ALA A 83 -0.58 4.51 -6.73
N ILE A 84 -1.40 3.71 -7.39
CA ILE A 84 -2.27 2.72 -6.73
C ILE A 84 -1.81 1.32 -7.10
N LEU A 85 -1.40 0.54 -6.11
CA LEU A 85 -1.14 -0.89 -6.29
C LEU A 85 -2.37 -1.70 -5.90
N VAL A 86 -3.01 -2.38 -6.85
CA VAL A 86 -4.08 -3.34 -6.54
C VAL A 86 -3.46 -4.58 -5.92
N THR A 87 -3.68 -4.76 -4.62
CA THR A 87 -3.19 -5.92 -3.86
C THR A 87 -4.21 -7.05 -3.84
N ARG A 88 -5.50 -6.74 -4.01
CA ARG A 88 -6.61 -7.71 -4.10
C ARG A 88 -7.80 -7.19 -4.90
N ASP A 89 -8.33 -8.04 -5.78
CA ASP A 89 -9.63 -7.89 -6.43
C ASP A 89 -10.19 -9.29 -6.72
N ASP A 90 -10.63 -9.95 -5.66
CA ASP A 90 -11.17 -11.30 -5.73
C ASP A 90 -12.66 -11.33 -5.43
N LEU A 91 -13.34 -12.20 -6.17
CA LEU A 91 -14.75 -12.49 -6.05
C LEU A 91 -14.92 -13.87 -5.42
N GLN A 92 -15.63 -13.92 -4.31
CA GLN A 92 -16.02 -15.15 -3.63
C GLN A 92 -17.51 -15.39 -3.87
N ILE A 93 -17.85 -16.54 -4.45
CA ILE A 93 -19.24 -16.95 -4.67
C ILE A 93 -19.53 -18.14 -3.77
N GLU A 94 -20.57 -17.99 -2.95
CA GLU A 94 -21.00 -18.97 -1.97
C GLU A 94 -22.42 -19.44 -2.30
N HIS A 95 -22.60 -20.74 -2.53
CA HIS A 95 -23.91 -21.32 -2.82
C HIS A 95 -24.51 -21.98 -1.55
N PHE A 96 -25.77 -21.67 -1.24
CA PHE A 96 -26.51 -22.22 -0.10
C PHE A 96 -27.55 -23.23 -0.61
N LYS A 97 -27.12 -24.49 -0.70
CA LYS A 97 -27.87 -25.57 -1.38
C LYS A 97 -29.28 -25.80 -0.85
N ARG A 98 -29.57 -25.52 0.43
CA ARG A 98 -30.88 -25.77 1.04
C ARG A 98 -31.83 -24.56 0.99
N LEU A 99 -31.29 -23.36 0.87
CA LEU A 99 -32.08 -22.12 0.78
C LEU A 99 -32.28 -21.65 -0.66
N GLY A 100 -31.58 -22.24 -1.63
CA GLY A 100 -31.55 -21.73 -3.00
C GLY A 100 -30.94 -20.32 -3.10
N VAL A 101 -30.30 -19.85 -2.03
CA VAL A 101 -29.64 -18.54 -1.97
C VAL A 101 -28.21 -18.69 -2.46
N THR A 102 -27.68 -17.66 -3.11
CA THR A 102 -26.27 -17.56 -3.44
C THR A 102 -25.78 -16.20 -2.97
N LYS A 103 -24.73 -16.17 -2.15
CA LYS A 103 -24.10 -14.95 -1.69
C LYS A 103 -22.83 -14.74 -2.49
N THR A 104 -22.66 -13.52 -2.96
CA THR A 104 -21.42 -13.10 -3.60
C THR A 104 -20.75 -12.05 -2.74
N THR A 105 -19.51 -12.29 -2.35
CA THR A 105 -18.66 -11.33 -1.63
C THR A 105 -17.54 -10.89 -2.54
N GLN A 106 -17.34 -9.59 -2.69
CA GLN A 106 -16.18 -9.04 -3.39
C GLN A 106 -15.27 -8.35 -2.39
N ASN A 107 -13.98 -8.70 -2.44
CA ASN A 107 -12.93 -8.04 -1.67
C ASN A 107 -12.11 -7.14 -2.60
N LEU A 108 -11.87 -5.91 -2.17
CA LEU A 108 -11.00 -4.98 -2.86
C LEU A 108 -9.97 -4.43 -1.89
N GLY A 109 -8.70 -4.68 -2.18
CA GLY A 109 -7.56 -4.19 -1.45
C GLY A 109 -6.60 -3.47 -2.41
N PHE A 110 -6.20 -2.27 -2.04
CA PHE A 110 -5.14 -1.56 -2.75
C PHE A 110 -4.23 -0.82 -1.78
N SER A 111 -3.03 -0.48 -2.22
CA SER A 111 -2.11 0.39 -1.48
C SER A 111 -1.85 1.63 -2.31
N VAL A 112 -2.09 2.82 -1.73
CA VAL A 112 -1.63 4.07 -2.35
C VAL A 112 -0.14 4.19 -2.06
N LEU A 113 0.68 4.11 -3.09
CA LEU A 113 2.13 4.24 -3.00
C LEU A 113 2.51 5.70 -3.13
N PHE A 114 3.35 6.18 -2.23
CA PHE A 114 4.08 7.43 -2.41
C PHE A 114 5.53 7.07 -2.69
N TYR A 115 6.07 7.57 -3.80
CA TYR A 115 7.37 7.15 -4.30
C TYR A 115 8.10 8.27 -5.04
N GLN A 116 9.40 8.08 -5.24
CA GLN A 116 10.23 8.94 -6.08
C GLN A 116 10.84 8.11 -7.21
N THR A 117 11.08 8.78 -8.33
CA THR A 117 11.55 8.15 -9.56
C THR A 117 12.99 8.57 -9.82
N ARG A 118 13.86 7.61 -10.12
CA ARG A 118 15.23 7.88 -10.56
C ARG A 118 15.53 7.19 -11.89
N LYS A 119 16.35 7.83 -12.71
CA LYS A 119 16.87 7.21 -13.94
C LYS A 119 18.13 6.41 -13.59
N THR A 120 18.27 5.24 -14.19
CA THR A 120 19.46 4.40 -14.07
C THR A 120 19.88 3.93 -15.46
N GLU A 121 21.10 3.41 -15.60
CA GLU A 121 21.58 2.82 -16.87
C GLU A 121 20.65 1.71 -17.39
N ASN A 122 19.94 1.02 -16.50
CA ASN A 122 19.04 -0.09 -16.82
C ASN A 122 17.56 0.32 -16.90
N GLY A 123 17.28 1.63 -16.97
CA GLY A 123 15.94 2.19 -17.04
C GLY A 123 15.50 2.90 -15.76
N THR A 124 14.19 3.12 -15.61
CA THR A 124 13.62 3.87 -14.50
C THR A 124 13.39 3.00 -13.28
N VAL A 125 13.74 3.51 -12.09
CA VAL A 125 13.52 2.85 -10.81
C VAL A 125 12.66 3.73 -9.91
N ASN A 126 11.55 3.17 -9.41
CA ASN A 126 10.61 3.84 -8.53
C ASN A 126 10.83 3.41 -7.07
N THR A 127 11.37 4.29 -6.23
CA THR A 127 11.61 4.05 -4.80
C THR A 127 10.38 4.41 -3.97
N ILE A 128 9.70 3.42 -3.40
CA ILE A 128 8.56 3.60 -2.51
C ILE A 128 9.03 4.15 -1.16
N LEU A 129 8.53 5.33 -0.81
CA LEU A 129 8.79 6.00 0.47
C LEU A 129 7.78 5.56 1.54
N ALA A 130 6.51 5.42 1.15
CA ALA A 130 5.48 4.89 2.04
C ALA A 130 4.29 4.32 1.26
N ALA A 131 3.41 3.63 1.99
CA ALA A 131 2.13 3.21 1.45
C ALA A 131 0.97 3.49 2.41
N LEU A 132 -0.20 3.78 1.82
CA LEU A 132 -1.48 3.73 2.50
C LEU A 132 -2.23 2.47 2.06
N PRO A 133 -2.08 1.35 2.78
CA PRO A 133 -2.89 0.16 2.51
C PRO A 133 -4.35 0.49 2.80
N LEU A 134 -5.26 0.07 1.94
CA LEU A 134 -6.69 0.30 2.03
C LEU A 134 -7.42 -0.99 1.67
N ASN A 135 -8.41 -1.37 2.46
CA ASN A 135 -9.19 -2.59 2.19
C ASN A 135 -10.66 -2.42 2.51
N SER A 136 -11.52 -2.96 1.66
CA SER A 136 -12.96 -3.02 1.91
C SER A 136 -13.56 -4.22 1.19
N TYR A 137 -14.74 -4.62 1.61
CA TYR A 137 -15.47 -5.74 1.02
C TYR A 137 -16.96 -5.43 1.00
N MET A 138 -17.68 -6.09 0.10
CA MET A 138 -19.13 -6.01 0.04
C MET A 138 -19.72 -7.38 -0.26
N SER A 139 -20.83 -7.72 0.39
CA SER A 139 -21.57 -8.95 0.13
C SER A 139 -22.98 -8.66 -0.37
N ASN A 140 -23.45 -9.47 -1.32
CA ASN A 140 -24.80 -9.44 -1.86
C ASN A 140 -25.42 -10.85 -1.80
N GLU A 141 -26.70 -10.96 -1.47
CA GLU A 141 -27.40 -12.26 -1.28
C GLU A 141 -28.03 -12.80 -2.57
N LYS A 142 -27.60 -12.29 -3.74
CA LYS A 142 -28.05 -12.76 -5.05
C LYS A 142 -26.89 -13.41 -5.80
N PRO A 143 -27.12 -14.54 -6.51
CA PRO A 143 -26.11 -15.12 -7.38
C PRO A 143 -25.73 -14.08 -8.44
N LEU A 144 -24.45 -13.73 -8.46
CA LEU A 144 -23.86 -13.21 -9.68
C LEU A 144 -23.51 -14.45 -10.50
N SER A 145 -24.17 -14.62 -11.63
CA SER A 145 -23.85 -15.70 -12.56
C SER A 145 -22.40 -15.52 -13.01
N ILE A 146 -21.62 -16.60 -12.98
CA ILE A 146 -20.19 -16.61 -13.38
C ILE A 146 -20.04 -16.17 -14.85
N SER A 147 -21.12 -16.26 -15.64
CA SER A 147 -21.19 -15.86 -17.05
C SER A 147 -21.97 -14.56 -17.31
N GLU A 148 -22.60 -13.94 -16.30
CA GLU A 148 -23.36 -12.69 -16.48
C GLU A 148 -22.48 -11.49 -16.15
N ARG A 149 -21.83 -11.05 -17.22
CA ARG A 149 -21.35 -9.71 -17.58
C ARG A 149 -20.89 -8.78 -16.45
N GLU A 150 -19.78 -8.13 -16.76
CA GLU A 150 -19.09 -7.05 -16.05
C GLU A 150 -19.93 -5.97 -15.33
N PRO A 151 -21.19 -5.62 -15.67
CA PRO A 151 -21.91 -4.53 -15.01
C PRO A 151 -22.11 -4.68 -13.50
N ASP A 152 -22.46 -5.86 -12.99
CA ASP A 152 -22.75 -6.02 -11.56
C ASP A 152 -21.46 -6.12 -10.73
N ARG A 153 -20.43 -6.81 -11.25
CA ARG A 153 -19.10 -6.79 -10.64
C ARG A 153 -18.53 -5.37 -10.67
N ALA A 154 -18.62 -4.66 -11.79
CA ALA A 154 -18.18 -3.27 -11.90
C ALA A 154 -18.97 -2.36 -10.96
N LEU A 155 -20.28 -2.57 -10.78
CA LEU A 155 -21.09 -1.82 -9.83
C LEU A 155 -20.65 -2.10 -8.38
N MET A 156 -20.39 -3.36 -8.04
CA MET A 156 -19.87 -3.73 -6.72
C MET A 156 -18.49 -3.13 -6.48
N THR A 157 -17.56 -3.27 -7.43
CA THR A 157 -16.25 -2.62 -7.42
C THR A 157 -16.40 -1.11 -7.24
N LYS A 158 -17.32 -0.45 -7.98
CA LYS A 158 -17.56 1.00 -7.89
C LYS A 158 -18.03 1.41 -6.51
N LYS A 159 -18.91 0.64 -5.88
CA LYS A 159 -19.37 0.90 -4.51
C LYS A 159 -18.25 0.74 -3.50
N ILE A 160 -17.46 -0.33 -3.59
CA ILE A 160 -16.33 -0.58 -2.68
C ILE A 160 -15.24 0.49 -2.87
N ALA A 161 -14.92 0.85 -4.12
CA ALA A 161 -13.97 1.92 -4.44
C ALA A 161 -14.43 3.28 -3.92
N ASN A 162 -15.73 3.61 -4.03
CA ASN A 162 -16.29 4.82 -3.43
C ASN A 162 -16.11 4.84 -1.91
N GLU A 163 -16.42 3.73 -1.23
CA GLU A 163 -16.20 3.60 0.21
C GLU A 163 -14.73 3.80 0.59
N LEU A 164 -13.84 3.14 -0.15
CA LEU A 164 -12.39 3.22 0.08
C LEU A 164 -11.85 4.63 -0.11
N ILE A 165 -12.19 5.30 -1.20
CA ILE A 165 -11.70 6.65 -1.51
C ILE A 165 -12.32 7.68 -0.56
N ARG A 166 -13.64 7.68 -0.42
CA ARG A 166 -14.34 8.75 0.31
C ARG A 166 -14.16 8.66 1.81
N ASN A 167 -14.12 7.46 2.38
CA ASN A 167 -14.12 7.29 3.83
C ASN A 167 -12.74 6.90 4.39
N ARG A 168 -11.99 6.05 3.69
CA ARG A 168 -10.72 5.53 4.22
C ARG A 168 -9.51 6.32 3.73
N PHE A 169 -9.35 6.50 2.42
CA PHE A 169 -8.26 7.29 1.85
C PHE A 169 -8.28 8.72 2.38
N ALA A 170 -9.44 9.39 2.27
CA ALA A 170 -9.64 10.75 2.77
C ALA A 170 -9.17 10.97 4.20
N LYS A 171 -9.51 10.05 5.10
CA LYS A 171 -9.18 10.13 6.53
C LYS A 171 -7.69 9.94 6.79
N ARG A 172 -7.02 9.12 5.97
CA ARG A 172 -5.62 8.74 6.14
C ARG A 172 -4.66 9.69 5.45
N VAL A 173 -5.00 10.13 4.24
CA VAL A 173 -4.17 11.09 3.50
C VAL A 173 -4.06 12.42 4.23
N ARG A 174 -5.12 12.86 4.94
CA ARG A 174 -5.09 14.07 5.78
C ARG A 174 -4.12 14.00 6.96
N LYS A 175 -3.67 12.80 7.34
CA LYS A 175 -2.67 12.61 8.39
C LYS A 175 -1.24 12.59 7.84
N LEU A 176 -1.08 12.48 6.53
CA LEU A 176 0.24 12.59 5.91
C LEU A 176 0.66 14.06 5.89
N GLY A 177 1.85 14.32 6.42
CA GLY A 177 2.61 15.54 6.22
C GLY A 177 3.62 15.30 5.10
N ILE A 178 3.66 16.20 4.12
CA ILE A 178 4.72 16.22 3.13
C ILE A 178 5.52 17.47 3.42
N ASP A 179 6.75 17.28 3.89
CA ASP A 179 7.61 18.38 4.33
C ASP A 179 8.85 18.43 3.46
N GLU A 180 9.23 19.63 3.02
CA GLU A 180 10.57 19.85 2.47
C GLU A 180 11.57 19.92 3.64
N ILE A 181 12.62 19.10 3.57
CA ILE A 181 13.67 19.07 4.60
C ILE A 181 14.97 19.59 4.02
N GLU A 182 15.53 20.60 4.70
CA GLU A 182 16.89 21.03 4.43
C GLU A 182 17.91 19.98 4.88
N ILE A 183 18.82 19.63 3.98
CA ILE A 183 19.92 18.71 4.21
C ILE A 183 21.27 19.43 4.18
N ALA A 184 22.18 18.96 5.03
CA ALA A 184 23.56 19.40 5.05
C ALA A 184 24.41 18.27 4.47
N THR A 185 25.30 18.60 3.54
CA THR A 185 26.18 17.62 2.92
C THR A 185 27.63 17.80 3.36
N GLU A 186 28.39 16.71 3.30
CA GLU A 186 29.86 16.74 3.28
C GLU A 186 30.31 16.22 1.93
N CYS A 187 31.09 17.03 1.21
CA CYS A 187 31.73 16.62 -0.04
C CYS A 187 33.23 16.71 0.15
N SER A 188 33.93 15.62 -0.16
CA SER A 188 35.40 15.53 -0.15
C SER A 188 35.84 14.72 -1.36
N GLU A 189 36.86 15.19 -2.07
CA GLU A 189 37.46 14.59 -3.28
C GLU A 189 36.88 13.22 -3.70
N GLY A 190 35.85 13.26 -4.56
CA GLY A 190 35.25 12.07 -5.17
C GLY A 190 34.03 11.48 -4.44
N GLU A 191 33.60 12.04 -3.31
CA GLU A 191 32.44 11.55 -2.58
C GLU A 191 31.64 12.69 -1.89
N CYS A 192 30.31 12.63 -1.99
CA CYS A 192 29.39 13.47 -1.23
C CYS A 192 28.46 12.62 -0.37
N ARG A 193 28.11 13.10 0.83
CA ARG A 193 27.22 12.40 1.76
C ARG A 193 26.27 13.35 2.47
N VAL A 194 25.07 12.88 2.81
CA VAL A 194 24.11 13.61 3.65
C VAL A 194 24.36 13.29 5.13
N LYS A 195 24.67 14.31 5.94
CA LYS A 195 24.85 14.15 7.38
C LYS A 195 23.57 13.71 8.06
N ASP A 196 23.66 12.68 8.90
CA ASP A 196 22.58 12.22 9.77
C ASP A 196 21.24 11.99 9.03
N PHE A 197 21.27 11.58 7.75
CA PHE A 197 20.08 11.53 6.89
C PHE A 197 18.92 10.72 7.49
N LYS A 198 19.22 9.59 8.16
CA LYS A 198 18.21 8.78 8.86
C LYS A 198 17.51 9.51 10.00
N LYS A 199 18.24 10.37 10.75
CA LYS A 199 17.63 11.18 11.82
C LYS A 199 16.72 12.27 11.25
N LYS A 200 16.90 12.63 9.98
CA LYS A 200 16.01 13.53 9.23
C LYS A 200 14.83 12.79 8.60
N GLY A 201 14.73 11.47 8.79
CA GLY A 201 13.68 10.63 8.23
C GLY A 201 13.84 10.42 6.72
N LEU A 202 15.07 10.49 6.20
CA LEU A 202 15.37 10.19 4.81
C LEU A 202 15.74 8.72 4.65
N GLU A 203 15.35 8.14 3.52
CA GLU A 203 15.51 6.73 3.18
C GLU A 203 16.55 6.53 2.07
N ILE A 204 17.11 5.32 2.03
CA ILE A 204 18.01 4.96 0.93
C ILE A 204 17.19 4.82 -0.36
N GLY A 205 17.71 5.36 -1.47
CA GLY A 205 17.05 5.44 -2.78
C GLY A 205 16.20 6.69 -2.97
N GLN A 206 16.14 7.58 -1.96
CA GLN A 206 15.44 8.86 -2.02
C GLN A 206 16.24 9.89 -2.80
N SER A 207 15.55 10.72 -3.60
CA SER A 207 16.13 11.85 -4.32
C SER A 207 16.43 13.00 -3.37
N VAL A 208 17.49 13.74 -3.68
CA VAL A 208 17.85 14.99 -3.02
C VAL A 208 18.35 15.98 -4.07
N THR A 209 17.92 17.22 -3.96
CA THR A 209 18.44 18.32 -4.78
C THR A 209 19.50 19.05 -3.97
N LEU A 210 20.72 19.18 -4.50
CA LEU A 210 21.81 19.96 -3.90
C LEU A 210 21.92 21.31 -4.60
N ASN A 211 21.77 22.38 -3.84
CA ASN A 211 21.83 23.74 -4.34
C ASN A 211 23.24 24.29 -4.11
N THR A 212 23.89 24.71 -5.18
CA THR A 212 25.22 25.33 -5.14
C THR A 212 25.23 26.63 -5.92
N GLU A 213 26.32 27.40 -5.83
CA GLU A 213 26.50 28.60 -6.66
C GLU A 213 26.60 28.29 -8.16
N GLN A 214 26.94 27.05 -8.52
CA GLN A 214 27.12 26.59 -9.90
C GLN A 214 25.81 26.04 -10.51
N GLY A 215 24.77 25.86 -9.69
CA GLY A 215 23.49 25.29 -10.09
C GLY A 215 22.96 24.29 -9.07
N ASP A 216 21.79 23.74 -9.40
CA ASP A 216 21.14 22.67 -8.66
C ASP A 216 21.53 21.32 -9.27
N PHE A 217 21.89 20.36 -8.42
CA PHE A 217 22.32 19.03 -8.81
C PHE A 217 21.42 17.97 -8.15
N GLU A 218 20.84 17.09 -8.96
CA GLU A 218 20.08 15.95 -8.47
C GLU A 218 21.01 14.80 -8.06
N ALA A 219 20.71 14.20 -6.91
CA ALA A 219 21.43 13.06 -6.37
C ALA A 219 20.51 12.11 -5.62
N TYR A 220 20.98 10.88 -5.37
CA TYR A 220 20.24 9.87 -4.64
C TYR A 220 21.08 9.28 -3.51
N ILE A 221 20.42 8.98 -2.39
CA ILE A 221 21.07 8.30 -1.27
C ILE A 221 21.25 6.82 -1.64
N VAL A 222 22.48 6.31 -1.69
CA VAL A 222 22.74 4.93 -2.17
C VAL A 222 23.07 3.91 -1.09
N ASP A 223 23.42 4.36 0.11
CA ASP A 223 23.86 3.47 1.17
C ASP A 223 23.45 3.92 2.58
N ALA A 224 23.77 3.08 3.56
CA ALA A 224 23.48 3.33 4.97
C ALA A 224 24.34 4.46 5.59
N LYS A 225 25.38 4.93 4.91
CA LYS A 225 26.22 6.06 5.32
C LYS A 225 25.69 7.40 4.80
N GLY A 226 24.70 7.38 3.91
CA GLY A 226 24.13 8.58 3.32
C GLY A 226 24.88 9.05 2.08
N THR A 227 25.67 8.17 1.45
CA THR A 227 26.44 8.49 0.24
C THR A 227 25.52 8.89 -0.90
N LEU A 228 25.93 9.89 -1.67
CA LEU A 228 25.19 10.44 -2.80
C LEU A 228 25.77 9.96 -4.12
N GLU A 229 24.89 9.46 -4.97
CA GLU A 229 25.14 9.19 -6.39
C GLU A 229 24.42 10.26 -7.21
N PHE A 230 25.15 10.90 -8.13
CA PHE A 230 24.64 11.99 -8.97
C PHE A 230 24.25 11.47 -10.34
N ASP A 231 23.17 12.03 -10.91
CA ASP A 231 22.78 11.73 -12.29
C ASP A 231 23.79 12.30 -13.31
N GLU A 232 24.41 13.43 -12.98
CA GLU A 232 25.36 14.11 -13.86
C GLU A 232 26.81 13.76 -13.53
N GLY A 233 27.53 13.26 -14.53
CA GLY A 233 28.97 13.01 -14.42
C GLY A 233 29.76 14.30 -14.17
N GLY A 234 30.66 14.28 -13.18
CA GLY A 234 31.47 15.45 -12.79
C GLY A 234 30.82 16.38 -11.75
N ALA A 235 29.56 16.15 -11.36
CA ALA A 235 28.88 16.95 -10.34
C ALA A 235 29.63 16.98 -9.00
N VAL A 236 30.21 15.84 -8.57
CA VAL A 236 30.97 15.74 -7.32
C VAL A 236 32.19 16.69 -7.30
N GLU A 237 32.88 16.82 -8.42
CA GLU A 237 34.09 17.65 -8.56
C GLU A 237 33.71 19.13 -8.50
N LEU A 238 32.64 19.50 -9.20
CA LEU A 238 32.03 20.83 -9.19
C LEU A 238 31.59 21.23 -7.78
N ILE A 239 30.84 20.37 -7.08
CA ILE A 239 30.36 20.64 -5.72
C ILE A 239 31.52 20.71 -4.71
N SER A 240 32.50 19.82 -4.82
CA SER A 240 33.67 19.82 -3.93
C SER A 240 34.50 21.09 -4.09
N SER A 241 34.58 21.65 -5.31
CA SER A 241 35.24 22.94 -5.58
C SER A 241 34.52 24.14 -4.94
N ALA A 242 33.21 24.03 -4.69
CA ALA A 242 32.38 25.08 -4.10
C ALA A 242 32.42 25.12 -2.55
N GLY A 243 33.16 24.21 -1.89
CA GLY A 243 33.33 24.24 -0.43
C GLY A 243 32.14 23.73 0.40
N GLY A 244 31.19 23.05 -0.25
CA GLY A 244 30.04 22.40 0.38
C GLY A 244 28.71 22.74 -0.28
N ALA A 245 27.69 21.88 -0.12
CA ALA A 245 26.35 22.11 -0.63
C ALA A 245 25.30 22.03 0.48
N LYS A 246 24.31 22.92 0.40
CA LYS A 246 23.03 22.70 1.08
C LYS A 246 22.12 21.99 0.10
N GLY A 247 21.26 21.12 0.60
CA GLY A 247 20.27 20.48 -0.26
C GLY A 247 18.89 20.51 0.36
N LYS A 248 17.96 19.98 -0.41
CA LYS A 248 16.57 19.77 -0.03
C LYS A 248 16.17 18.36 -0.42
N ALA A 249 15.23 17.80 0.34
CA ALA A 249 14.61 16.52 0.04
C ALA A 249 13.16 16.54 0.49
N SER A 250 12.27 15.91 -0.28
CA SER A 250 10.87 15.76 0.11
C SER A 250 10.71 14.60 1.10
N ASN A 251 10.28 14.86 2.34
CA ASN A 251 9.98 13.82 3.32
C ASN A 251 8.47 13.64 3.49
N LEU A 252 8.03 12.38 3.46
CA LEU A 252 6.66 11.98 3.77
C LEU A 252 6.56 11.56 5.25
N LYS A 253 6.13 12.48 6.11
CA LYS A 253 5.82 12.24 7.52
C LYS A 253 4.31 12.02 7.73
N GLY A 254 3.88 11.66 8.93
CA GLY A 254 2.45 11.61 9.28
C GLY A 254 2.04 10.42 10.15
N TYR A 255 2.88 9.40 10.16
CA TYR A 255 2.79 8.25 11.04
C TYR A 255 4.10 8.09 11.82
N SER A 256 4.17 7.11 12.72
CA SER A 256 5.44 6.72 13.34
C SER A 256 6.53 6.57 12.28
N GLU A 257 7.73 7.10 12.54
CA GLU A 257 8.91 6.95 11.67
C GLU A 257 9.38 5.49 11.56
N GLU A 258 8.82 4.60 12.37
CA GLU A 258 9.03 3.17 12.28
C GLU A 258 8.21 2.57 11.13
N THR A 259 8.90 2.01 10.14
CA THR A 259 8.26 1.32 9.02
C THR A 259 7.91 -0.12 9.39
N TRP A 260 6.64 -0.49 9.20
CA TRP A 260 6.10 -1.82 9.41
C TRP A 260 5.77 -2.48 8.08
N GLN A 261 6.00 -3.79 7.97
CA GLN A 261 5.64 -4.55 6.79
C GLN A 261 5.26 -5.97 7.13
N VAL A 262 4.11 -6.43 6.64
CA VAL A 262 3.75 -7.86 6.72
C VAL A 262 4.51 -8.61 5.64
N VAL A 263 5.52 -9.37 6.06
CA VAL A 263 6.39 -10.12 5.15
C VAL A 263 5.86 -11.52 4.88
N ASN A 264 5.15 -12.12 5.84
CA ASN A 264 4.60 -13.47 5.70
C ASN A 264 3.34 -13.67 6.56
N VAL A 265 2.44 -14.52 6.07
CA VAL A 265 1.30 -15.04 6.82
C VAL A 265 1.30 -16.57 6.69
N GLU A 266 1.50 -17.28 7.78
CA GLU A 266 1.57 -18.74 7.79
C GLU A 266 0.27 -19.35 8.30
N ILE A 267 -0.33 -20.29 7.57
CA ILE A 267 -1.46 -21.07 8.06
C ILE A 267 -0.94 -22.46 8.43
N THR A 268 -0.62 -22.68 9.70
CA THR A 268 -0.03 -23.95 10.17
C THR A 268 -1.09 -24.95 10.63
N SER A 269 -2.30 -24.48 10.95
CA SER A 269 -3.43 -25.35 11.29
C SER A 269 -3.97 -26.06 10.06
N LYS A 270 -3.91 -27.40 10.05
CA LYS A 270 -4.56 -28.23 9.01
C LYS A 270 -6.06 -27.97 8.92
N LYS A 271 -6.74 -27.79 10.07
CA LYS A 271 -8.18 -27.50 10.10
C LYS A 271 -8.49 -26.12 9.51
N ALA A 272 -7.68 -25.11 9.81
CA ALA A 272 -7.83 -23.77 9.23
C ALA A 272 -7.54 -23.78 7.72
N ALA A 273 -6.47 -24.45 7.29
CA ALA A 273 -6.11 -24.58 5.88
C ALA A 273 -7.22 -25.26 5.08
N GLN A 274 -7.87 -26.29 5.64
CA GLN A 274 -9.00 -26.95 4.99
C GLN A 274 -10.25 -26.05 4.97
N LEU A 275 -10.50 -25.30 6.05
CA LEU A 275 -11.64 -24.39 6.16
C LEU A 275 -11.57 -23.26 5.12
N PHE A 276 -10.38 -22.71 4.88
CA PHE A 276 -10.14 -21.56 4.00
C PHE A 276 -9.49 -21.92 2.66
N ARG A 277 -9.52 -23.19 2.26
CA ARG A 277 -8.73 -23.71 1.11
C ARG A 277 -8.94 -22.96 -0.21
N ASN A 278 -10.11 -22.38 -0.42
CA ASN A 278 -10.48 -21.69 -1.66
C ASN A 278 -10.38 -20.16 -1.55
N GLU A 279 -9.80 -19.64 -0.48
CA GLU A 279 -9.69 -18.21 -0.24
C GLU A 279 -8.23 -17.76 -0.22
N PRO A 280 -7.90 -16.57 -0.76
CA PRO A 280 -6.58 -15.97 -0.61
C PRO A 280 -6.40 -15.38 0.81
N THR A 281 -6.60 -16.19 1.85
CA THR A 281 -6.67 -15.76 3.25
C THR A 281 -5.36 -15.14 3.75
N GLN A 282 -4.21 -15.64 3.29
CA GLN A 282 -2.90 -15.08 3.64
C GLN A 282 -2.78 -13.62 3.20
N ALA A 283 -3.10 -13.32 1.94
CA ALA A 283 -3.13 -11.96 1.42
C ALA A 283 -4.20 -11.11 2.14
N GLN A 284 -5.34 -11.70 2.54
CA GLN A 284 -6.39 -11.00 3.28
C GLN A 284 -5.88 -10.49 4.63
N ILE A 285 -5.28 -11.40 5.40
CA ILE A 285 -4.77 -11.13 6.75
C ILE A 285 -3.66 -10.09 6.65
N ALA A 286 -2.76 -10.22 5.67
CA ALA A 286 -1.68 -9.26 5.45
C ALA A 286 -2.22 -7.87 5.14
N GLN A 287 -3.21 -7.77 4.26
CA GLN A 287 -3.85 -6.49 3.92
C GLN A 287 -4.60 -5.90 5.13
N TRP A 288 -5.40 -6.69 5.85
CA TRP A 288 -6.12 -6.23 7.05
C TRP A 288 -5.18 -5.74 8.13
N TYR A 289 -4.12 -6.50 8.43
CA TYR A 289 -3.16 -6.10 9.45
C TYR A 289 -2.48 -4.79 9.08
N SER A 290 -2.04 -4.66 7.83
CA SER A 290 -1.44 -3.43 7.28
C SER A 290 -2.42 -2.24 7.36
N ASP A 291 -3.68 -2.45 6.99
CA ASP A 291 -4.76 -1.48 7.08
C ASP A 291 -4.95 -0.97 8.53
N PHE A 292 -5.02 -1.88 9.50
CA PHE A 292 -5.19 -1.54 10.92
C PHE A 292 -3.97 -0.89 11.55
N LEU A 293 -2.75 -1.30 11.19
CA LEU A 293 -1.52 -0.62 11.62
C LEU A 293 -1.54 0.85 11.17
N SER A 294 -1.92 1.11 9.91
CA SER A 294 -2.06 2.47 9.40
C SER A 294 -3.13 3.27 10.16
N GLU A 295 -4.27 2.65 10.52
CA GLU A 295 -5.30 3.31 11.35
C GLU A 295 -4.79 3.72 12.73
N THR A 296 -3.88 2.95 13.31
CA THR A 296 -3.25 3.22 14.61
C THR A 296 -2.13 4.25 14.56
N GLY A 297 -1.82 4.75 13.37
CA GLY A 297 -0.83 5.79 13.21
C GLY A 297 0.59 5.29 12.90
N LYS A 298 0.76 4.03 12.47
CA LYS A 298 2.06 3.44 12.11
C LYS A 298 2.34 3.58 10.63
N ALA A 299 3.60 3.84 10.25
CA ALA A 299 4.00 3.86 8.85
C ALA A 299 4.06 2.42 8.33
N VAL A 300 3.44 2.17 7.18
CA VAL A 300 3.31 0.83 6.61
C VAL A 300 3.86 0.84 5.19
N LEU A 301 4.71 -0.13 4.89
CA LEU A 301 5.10 -0.46 3.51
C LEU A 301 4.09 -1.44 2.92
N PRO A 302 3.98 -1.54 1.58
CA PRO A 302 3.10 -2.52 0.96
C PRO A 302 3.34 -3.93 1.51
N PRO A 303 2.29 -4.68 1.85
CA PRO A 303 2.45 -6.05 2.34
C PRO A 303 3.12 -6.90 1.25
N ILE A 304 4.10 -7.72 1.63
CA ILE A 304 4.77 -8.65 0.70
C ILE A 304 4.00 -9.98 0.63
N SER A 305 3.38 -10.38 1.74
CA SER A 305 2.68 -11.67 1.82
C SER A 305 1.59 -11.80 0.75
N GLY A 306 1.75 -12.78 -0.14
CA GLY A 306 0.85 -13.02 -1.26
C GLY A 306 1.13 -12.19 -2.52
N LEU A 307 2.18 -11.36 -2.51
CA LEU A 307 2.67 -10.58 -3.65
C LEU A 307 4.09 -11.05 -4.04
N LYS A 308 4.45 -10.90 -5.32
CA LYS A 308 5.72 -11.42 -5.88
C LYS A 308 6.91 -10.48 -5.69
N TRP A 309 7.08 -9.94 -4.48
CA TRP A 309 8.27 -9.15 -4.18
C TRP A 309 9.49 -10.05 -3.98
N THR A 310 10.62 -9.66 -4.54
CA THR A 310 11.90 -10.35 -4.40
C THR A 310 12.90 -9.47 -3.67
N GLN A 311 13.72 -10.08 -2.81
CA GLN A 311 14.83 -9.36 -2.20
C GLN A 311 16.02 -9.39 -3.17
N ASN A 312 16.57 -8.22 -3.50
CA ASN A 312 17.73 -8.13 -4.37
C ASN A 312 19.06 -8.22 -3.60
N SER A 313 20.16 -8.31 -4.34
CA SER A 313 21.52 -8.43 -3.79
C SER A 313 21.97 -7.24 -2.95
N MET A 314 21.39 -6.06 -3.18
CA MET A 314 21.66 -4.84 -2.41
C MET A 314 20.78 -4.72 -1.15
N GLY A 315 19.95 -5.73 -0.87
CA GLY A 315 19.11 -5.80 0.32
C GLY A 315 17.77 -5.08 0.20
N TYR A 316 17.47 -4.43 -0.92
CA TYR A 316 16.15 -3.86 -1.21
C TYR A 316 15.15 -4.94 -1.56
N THR A 317 13.88 -4.62 -1.36
CA THR A 317 12.78 -5.41 -1.87
C THR A 317 12.31 -4.79 -3.18
N GLU A 318 12.22 -5.57 -4.24
CA GLU A 318 11.83 -5.10 -5.58
C GLU A 318 10.72 -5.94 -6.22
N MET A 319 9.97 -5.31 -7.12
CA MET A 319 8.94 -5.97 -7.92
C MET A 319 8.75 -5.22 -9.24
N ILE A 320 8.44 -5.98 -10.29
CA ILE A 320 7.96 -5.40 -11.55
C ILE A 320 6.44 -5.33 -11.49
N LEU A 321 5.93 -4.13 -11.70
CA LEU A 321 4.50 -3.82 -11.74
C LEU A 321 4.09 -3.49 -13.16
N ALA A 322 2.90 -3.94 -13.55
CA ALA A 322 2.32 -3.58 -14.84
C ALA A 322 1.28 -2.46 -14.65
N SER A 323 1.38 -1.41 -15.47
CA SER A 323 0.37 -0.36 -15.59
C SER A 323 -0.90 -0.89 -16.27
N ALA A 324 -1.98 -0.11 -16.25
CA ALA A 324 -3.20 -0.44 -16.99
C ALA A 324 -2.97 -0.50 -18.51
N ASP A 325 -2.00 0.25 -19.02
CA ASP A 325 -1.64 0.28 -20.45
C ASP A 325 -0.72 -0.88 -20.84
N GLY A 326 -0.18 -1.59 -19.84
CA GLY A 326 0.69 -2.77 -20.02
C GLY A 326 2.17 -2.45 -19.91
N ASP A 327 2.53 -1.21 -19.61
CA ASP A 327 3.92 -0.81 -19.37
C ASP A 327 4.43 -1.44 -18.07
N MET A 328 5.67 -1.91 -18.11
CA MET A 328 6.30 -2.62 -17.01
C MET A 328 7.28 -1.69 -16.31
N GLU A 329 7.05 -1.45 -15.02
CA GLU A 329 7.83 -0.53 -14.21
C GLU A 329 8.44 -1.23 -13.00
N LYS A 330 9.68 -0.87 -12.68
CA LYS A 330 10.40 -1.42 -11.52
C LYS A 330 10.13 -0.56 -10.29
N PHE A 331 9.58 -1.19 -9.26
CA PHE A 331 9.42 -0.59 -7.93
C PHE A 331 10.36 -1.24 -6.94
N VAL A 332 10.96 -0.41 -6.08
CA VAL A 332 11.87 -0.83 -5.01
C VAL A 332 11.45 -0.19 -3.70
N MET A 333 11.76 -0.83 -2.58
CA MET A 333 11.59 -0.24 -1.26
C MET A 333 12.71 -0.68 -0.32
N THR A 334 13.02 0.17 0.66
CA THR A 334 13.95 -0.17 1.72
C THR A 334 13.35 -1.26 2.63
N PRO A 335 14.19 -2.06 3.30
CA PRO A 335 13.75 -2.95 4.36
C PRO A 335 12.94 -2.25 5.44
N ALA A 336 11.75 -2.77 5.75
CA ALA A 336 10.99 -2.31 6.90
C ALA A 336 11.79 -2.49 8.20
N ARG A 337 11.71 -1.51 9.10
CA ARG A 337 12.30 -1.58 10.44
C ARG A 337 11.70 -2.73 11.25
N TYR A 338 10.38 -2.91 11.12
CA TYR A 338 9.61 -4.00 11.72
C TYR A 338 9.01 -4.91 10.65
N ARG A 339 9.64 -6.06 10.45
CA ARG A 339 9.13 -7.11 9.56
C ARG A 339 8.23 -8.04 10.35
N VAL A 340 6.96 -8.08 9.97
CA VAL A 340 5.91 -8.82 10.68
C VAL A 340 5.64 -10.16 10.00
N THR A 341 5.70 -11.23 10.79
CA THR A 341 5.16 -12.54 10.43
C THR A 341 3.94 -12.83 11.31
N LEU A 342 2.82 -13.15 10.66
CA LEU A 342 1.60 -13.59 11.33
C LEU A 342 1.44 -15.09 11.14
N GLY A 343 1.03 -15.81 12.18
CA GLY A 343 0.69 -17.22 12.06
C GLY A 343 -0.73 -17.49 12.48
N PHE A 344 -1.47 -18.25 11.68
CA PHE A 344 -2.77 -18.78 12.03
C PHE A 344 -2.62 -20.24 12.45
N SER A 345 -2.43 -20.43 13.76
CA SER A 345 -1.97 -21.69 14.34
C SER A 345 -3.06 -22.67 14.75
N GLY A 346 -4.32 -22.22 14.86
CA GLY A 346 -5.41 -23.10 15.28
C GLY A 346 -6.81 -22.55 15.04
N VAL A 347 -7.77 -23.46 14.89
CA VAL A 347 -9.21 -23.18 14.98
C VAL A 347 -9.91 -24.29 15.77
N ALA A 348 -10.83 -23.92 16.65
CA ALA A 348 -11.64 -24.86 17.42
C ALA A 348 -13.06 -24.34 17.59
N ASN A 349 -14.03 -25.24 17.68
CA ASN A 349 -15.41 -24.93 17.95
C ASN A 349 -16.10 -26.07 18.69
N GLY A 350 -17.22 -25.76 19.34
CA GLY A 350 -18.03 -26.75 20.02
C GLY A 350 -19.26 -26.15 20.68
N VAL A 351 -20.26 -27.00 20.95
CA VAL A 351 -21.48 -26.62 21.67
C VAL A 351 -21.15 -26.44 23.15
N VAL A 352 -21.46 -25.28 23.70
CA VAL A 352 -21.27 -24.96 25.13
C VAL A 352 -22.57 -24.94 25.91
N LYS A 353 -23.72 -24.79 25.23
CA LYS A 353 -25.05 -24.89 25.83
C LYS A 353 -26.05 -25.38 24.79
N LYS A 354 -26.97 -26.27 25.18
CA LYS A 354 -27.99 -26.82 24.30
C LYS A 354 -29.34 -26.92 25.01
N ASN A 355 -30.41 -26.58 24.31
CA ASN A 355 -31.78 -26.92 24.67
C ASN A 355 -32.50 -27.47 23.42
N THR A 356 -33.81 -27.73 23.51
CA THR A 356 -34.61 -28.34 22.45
C THR A 356 -34.75 -27.48 21.18
N ILE A 357 -34.52 -26.17 21.30
CA ILE A 357 -34.75 -25.17 20.24
C ILE A 357 -33.42 -24.52 19.80
N GLU A 358 -32.45 -24.40 20.70
CA GLU A 358 -31.24 -23.59 20.53
C GLU A 358 -29.96 -24.32 20.99
N GLU A 359 -28.89 -24.08 20.25
CA GLU A 359 -27.51 -24.41 20.62
C GLU A 359 -26.67 -23.13 20.65
N ILE A 360 -25.88 -22.96 21.70
CA ILE A 360 -24.84 -21.94 21.76
C ILE A 360 -23.53 -22.62 21.45
N TRP A 361 -22.89 -22.18 20.37
CA TRP A 361 -21.59 -22.66 19.94
C TRP A 361 -20.52 -21.64 20.31
N ALA A 362 -19.39 -22.12 20.82
CA ALA A 362 -18.19 -21.33 21.02
C ALA A 362 -17.20 -21.60 19.89
N TYR A 363 -16.47 -20.56 19.46
CA TYR A 363 -15.45 -20.59 18.43
C TYR A 363 -14.18 -20.00 19.01
N LYS A 364 -13.04 -20.58 18.68
CA LYS A 364 -11.72 -20.15 19.12
C LYS A 364 -10.75 -20.17 17.95
N ILE A 365 -9.92 -19.14 17.83
CA ILE A 365 -8.75 -19.12 16.95
C ILE A 365 -7.49 -18.82 17.75
N TRP A 366 -6.37 -19.31 17.25
CA TRP A 366 -5.04 -19.00 17.75
C TRP A 366 -4.26 -18.28 16.67
N LEU A 367 -3.74 -17.11 17.04
CA LEU A 367 -2.92 -16.29 16.17
C LEU A 367 -1.56 -16.03 16.82
N THR A 368 -0.51 -16.11 16.04
CA THR A 368 0.83 -15.68 16.44
C THR A 368 1.19 -14.38 15.74
N HIS A 369 1.88 -13.50 16.44
CA HIS A 369 2.48 -12.29 15.89
C HIS A 369 3.95 -12.25 16.27
N LYS A 370 4.82 -12.02 15.28
CA LYS A 370 6.27 -11.94 15.45
C LYS A 370 6.82 -10.78 14.64
N THR A 371 7.66 -9.97 15.26
CA THR A 371 8.53 -9.01 14.56
C THR A 371 9.97 -9.54 14.52
N ASN A 372 10.83 -8.95 13.70
CA ASN A 372 12.28 -9.20 13.70
C ASN A 372 12.97 -8.89 15.05
N HIS A 373 12.32 -8.14 15.95
CA HIS A 373 12.87 -7.75 17.26
C HIS A 373 12.25 -8.49 18.44
N GLN A 374 11.21 -9.29 18.22
CA GLN A 374 10.44 -9.95 19.27
C GLN A 374 10.31 -11.45 19.03
N LYS A 375 10.11 -12.21 20.12
CA LYS A 375 9.71 -13.61 20.03
C LYS A 375 8.26 -13.71 19.60
N ALA A 376 7.93 -14.79 18.89
CA ALA A 376 6.54 -15.08 18.54
C ALA A 376 5.70 -15.24 19.81
N LYS A 377 4.57 -14.54 19.87
CA LYS A 377 3.58 -14.67 20.94
C LYS A 377 2.30 -15.23 20.34
N GLU A 378 1.80 -16.31 20.92
CA GLU A 378 0.50 -16.88 20.57
C GLU A 378 -0.59 -16.25 21.43
N GLU A 379 -1.68 -15.84 20.79
CA GLU A 379 -2.86 -15.28 21.43
C GLU A 379 -4.10 -16.06 21.02
N GLU A 380 -4.97 -16.26 22.00
CA GLU A 380 -6.26 -16.93 21.81
C GLU A 380 -7.38 -15.89 21.72
N PHE A 381 -8.27 -16.08 20.74
CA PHE A 381 -9.46 -15.26 20.58
C PHE A 381 -10.69 -16.14 20.49
N THR A 382 -11.75 -15.74 21.19
CA THR A 382 -12.99 -16.50 21.27
C THR A 382 -14.21 -15.66 20.94
N THR A 383 -15.22 -16.29 20.36
CA THR A 383 -16.58 -15.73 20.23
C THR A 383 -17.60 -16.84 20.42
N SER A 384 -18.87 -16.48 20.60
CA SER A 384 -19.98 -17.43 20.67
C SER A 384 -21.12 -17.00 19.76
N LYS A 385 -21.78 -17.97 19.11
CA LYS A 385 -22.95 -17.73 18.27
C LYS A 385 -24.10 -18.63 18.72
N LYS A 386 -25.27 -18.04 18.87
CA LYS A 386 -26.52 -18.78 19.08
C LYS A 386 -27.02 -19.28 17.73
N VAL A 387 -27.41 -20.55 17.68
CA VAL A 387 -27.90 -21.25 16.49
C VAL A 387 -29.20 -21.96 16.88
N THR A 388 -30.25 -21.83 16.08
CA THR A 388 -31.47 -22.61 16.28
C THR A 388 -31.21 -24.03 15.77
N VAL A 389 -31.53 -25.06 16.58
CA VAL A 389 -31.27 -26.50 16.30
C VAL A 389 -31.79 -26.93 14.92
N GLN A 390 -32.83 -26.25 14.42
CA GLN A 390 -33.46 -26.49 13.12
C GLN A 390 -33.15 -25.43 12.05
N SER A 391 -32.53 -24.29 12.38
CA SER A 391 -32.03 -23.35 11.38
C SER A 391 -30.68 -23.84 10.86
N GLN A 392 -30.74 -24.71 9.87
CA GLN A 392 -29.57 -25.23 9.19
C GLN A 392 -29.00 -24.17 8.24
N GLU A 393 -28.03 -23.41 8.74
CA GLU A 393 -26.77 -23.10 8.04
C GLU A 393 -25.91 -22.23 8.97
N HIS A 394 -25.50 -22.84 10.09
CA HIS A 394 -24.34 -22.33 10.78
C HIS A 394 -23.10 -22.60 9.93
N ARG A 395 -22.63 -21.57 9.21
CA ARG A 395 -21.33 -21.61 8.55
C ARG A 395 -20.25 -21.21 9.53
N GLU A 396 -19.59 -22.21 10.07
CA GLU A 396 -18.43 -22.05 10.96
C GLU A 396 -17.39 -21.10 10.33
N ILE A 397 -17.20 -21.19 9.00
CA ILE A 397 -16.29 -20.33 8.25
C ILE A 397 -16.59 -18.83 8.40
N ASP A 398 -17.85 -18.41 8.42
CA ASP A 398 -18.22 -17.00 8.56
C ASP A 398 -17.85 -16.47 9.94
N VAL A 399 -18.16 -17.26 10.97
CA VAL A 399 -17.83 -16.88 12.34
C VAL A 399 -16.32 -16.86 12.56
N PHE A 400 -15.59 -17.81 11.96
CA PHE A 400 -14.13 -17.81 12.00
C PHE A 400 -13.54 -16.64 11.21
N ARG A 401 -14.11 -16.25 10.07
CA ARG A 401 -13.70 -15.08 9.29
C ARG A 401 -13.90 -13.77 10.06
N ASP A 402 -15.08 -13.58 10.65
CA ASP A 402 -15.38 -12.41 11.48
C ASP A 402 -14.48 -12.36 12.72
N LEU A 403 -14.31 -13.50 13.40
CA LEU A 403 -13.42 -13.62 14.54
C LEU A 403 -11.97 -13.33 14.13
N LEU A 404 -11.51 -13.84 12.98
CA LEU A 404 -10.19 -13.60 12.43
C LEU A 404 -9.97 -12.11 12.16
N HIS A 405 -10.89 -11.45 11.47
CA HIS A 405 -10.84 -10.01 11.20
C HIS A 405 -10.75 -9.18 12.49
N VAL A 406 -11.61 -9.46 13.47
CA VAL A 406 -11.60 -8.78 14.78
C VAL A 406 -10.29 -9.05 15.53
N SER A 407 -9.76 -10.26 15.45
CA SER A 407 -8.53 -10.64 16.14
C SER A 407 -7.29 -10.02 15.51
N VAL A 408 -7.22 -9.99 14.18
CA VAL A 408 -6.18 -9.28 13.42
C VAL A 408 -6.19 -7.79 13.76
N LYS A 409 -7.38 -7.16 13.83
CA LYS A 409 -7.51 -5.79 14.31
C LYS A 409 -6.95 -5.63 15.72
N LYS A 410 -7.35 -6.48 16.66
CA LYS A 410 -6.87 -6.43 18.05
C LYS A 410 -5.35 -6.52 18.09
N LEU A 411 -4.74 -7.48 17.38
CA LEU A 411 -3.29 -7.64 17.31
C LEU A 411 -2.59 -6.39 16.78
N ALA A 412 -3.07 -5.82 15.66
CA ALA A 412 -2.48 -4.61 15.08
C ALA A 412 -2.59 -3.39 16.02
N THR A 413 -3.73 -3.25 16.70
CA THR A 413 -4.02 -2.12 17.61
C THR A 413 -3.37 -2.22 18.98
N LYS A 414 -2.94 -3.42 19.39
CA LYS A 414 -2.32 -3.66 20.70
C LYS A 414 -0.93 -3.03 20.88
N GLY A 415 -0.45 -2.29 19.87
CA GLY A 415 0.89 -1.70 19.76
C GLY A 415 1.64 -1.57 21.08
N GLU A 416 2.50 -2.56 21.32
CA GLU A 416 3.60 -2.53 22.30
C GLU A 416 4.66 -1.51 21.88
#